data_AF-A0A2E2JMA9-F1
#
_entry.id   AF-A0A2E2JMA9-F1
#
_cell.length_a   1.000
_cell.length_b   1.000
_cell.length_c   1.000
_cell.angle_alpha   90.00
_cell.angle_beta   90.00
_cell.angle_gamma   90.00
#
_symmetry.space_group_name_H-M   'P 1'
#
loop_
_entity.id
_entity.type
_entity.pdbx_description
1 polymer ?
#
loop_
_entity_poly.entity_id
_entity_poly.type
_entity_poly.pdbx_seq_one_letter_code
_entity_poly.pdbx_strand_id
1 'polypeptide(L)'
;MEQALSDRLIDVVALDAFEPLLGSPPVPIVENKAGCRWPLSEGGTVMDMATHYCDLERSPGSSYCPTHRAISTKPVQPRRE
;
A
#
# COMPACT_ATOMS: atom_id res chain seq x y z
N MET A 1 31.04 -20.45 -15.32
CA MET A 1 30.12 -19.61 -16.12
C MET A 1 28.73 -19.86 -15.61
N GLU A 2 28.31 -19.12 -14.58
CA GLU A 2 26.97 -19.22 -14.00
C GLU A 2 26.34 -17.84 -14.17
N GLN A 3 25.43 -17.79 -15.14
CA GLN A 3 24.87 -16.59 -15.71
C GLN A 3 23.78 -16.03 -14.78
N ALA A 4 23.93 -14.74 -14.45
CA ALA A 4 22.87 -13.75 -14.30
C ALA A 4 21.52 -14.25 -13.73
N LEU A 5 21.38 -14.22 -12.40
CA LEU A 5 20.06 -14.07 -11.75
C LEU A 5 19.96 -12.72 -11.03
N SER A 6 20.55 -11.70 -11.63
CA SER A 6 20.39 -10.30 -11.30
C SER A 6 19.44 -9.69 -12.33
N ASP A 7 18.11 -9.77 -12.16
CA ASP A 7 17.21 -8.80 -12.85
C ASP A 7 15.73 -8.79 -12.41
N ARG A 8 15.36 -9.14 -11.17
CA ARG A 8 13.96 -8.95 -10.73
C ARG A 8 13.83 -8.36 -9.32
N LEU A 9 14.69 -7.39 -9.02
CA LEU A 9 14.26 -6.29 -8.16
C LEU A 9 13.23 -5.48 -8.97
N ILE A 10 12.04 -6.07 -9.14
CA ILE A 10 10.82 -5.27 -9.29
C ILE A 10 10.93 -4.27 -8.15
N ASP A 11 10.70 -3.00 -8.47
CA ASP A 11 10.53 -1.92 -7.51
C ASP A 11 9.33 -2.30 -6.65
N VAL A 12 9.59 -3.19 -5.69
CA VAL A 12 8.69 -3.65 -4.68
C VAL A 12 8.55 -2.40 -3.82
N VAL A 13 7.63 -1.52 -4.21
CA VAL A 13 6.84 -0.79 -3.21
C VAL A 13 6.55 -1.86 -2.19
N ALA A 14 7.25 -1.75 -1.05
CA ALA A 14 7.49 -2.80 -0.08
C ALA A 14 6.28 -3.76 -0.06
N LEU A 15 6.41 -5.07 -0.28
CA LEU A 15 5.23 -5.95 -0.35
C LEU A 15 4.35 -5.80 0.92
N ASP A 16 4.98 -5.40 2.02
CA ASP A 16 4.43 -4.97 3.30
C ASP A 16 3.70 -3.60 3.31
N ALA A 17 3.94 -2.72 2.35
CA ALA A 17 3.29 -1.42 2.24
C ALA A 17 1.78 -1.53 2.00
N PHE A 18 1.31 -2.68 1.52
CA PHE A 18 -0.11 -2.99 1.33
C PHE A 18 -0.61 -3.99 2.37
N GLU A 19 0.18 -4.35 3.38
CA GLU A 19 -0.32 -5.15 4.50
C GLU A 19 -1.11 -4.27 5.48
N PRO A 20 -2.11 -4.84 6.19
CA PRO A 20 -2.83 -4.10 7.21
C PRO A 20 -1.89 -3.64 8.31
N LEU A 21 -2.03 -2.37 8.70
CA LEU A 21 -1.34 -1.85 9.88
C LEU A 21 -1.90 -2.51 11.14
N LEU A 22 -1.08 -2.65 12.18
CA LEU A 22 -1.54 -3.15 13.47
C LEU A 22 -2.67 -2.26 14.01
N GLY A 23 -3.83 -2.86 14.31
CA GLY A 23 -5.01 -2.12 14.78
C GLY A 23 -5.81 -1.41 13.67
N SER A 24 -5.49 -1.69 12.40
CA SER A 24 -6.25 -1.25 11.22
C SER A 24 -7.05 -2.42 10.68
N PRO A 25 -8.29 -2.66 11.16
CA PRO A 25 -9.12 -3.69 10.58
C PRO A 25 -9.38 -3.34 9.10
N PRO A 26 -9.09 -4.24 8.15
CA PRO A 26 -9.43 -4.01 6.75
C PRO A 26 -10.94 -3.83 6.60
N VAL A 27 -11.37 -2.77 5.92
CA VAL A 27 -12.79 -2.50 5.65
C VAL A 27 -13.05 -2.58 4.15
N PRO A 28 -14.10 -3.29 3.69
CA PRO A 28 -14.44 -3.33 2.27
C PRO A 28 -14.59 -1.92 1.69
N ILE A 29 -14.16 -1.72 0.44
CA ILE A 29 -14.21 -0.41 -0.22
C ILE A 29 -15.61 0.22 -0.16
N VAL A 30 -16.65 -0.60 -0.33
CA VAL A 30 -18.05 -0.16 -0.30
C VAL A 30 -18.53 0.31 1.08
N GLU A 31 -17.84 -0.09 2.15
CA GLU A 31 -18.14 0.27 3.54
C GLU A 31 -17.28 1.43 4.04
N ASN A 32 -16.14 1.71 3.39
CA ASN A 32 -15.25 2.82 3.74
C ASN A 32 -15.85 4.17 3.34
N LYS A 33 -16.51 4.84 4.29
CA LYS A 33 -17.16 6.14 4.06
C LYS A 33 -16.22 7.34 4.27
N ALA A 34 -15.37 7.27 5.29
CA ALA A 34 -14.57 8.43 5.73
C ALA A 34 -13.12 8.12 6.13
N GLY A 35 -12.76 6.84 6.31
CA GLY A 35 -11.41 6.46 6.74
C GLY A 35 -10.38 6.40 5.61
N CYS A 36 -9.15 6.04 5.96
CA CYS A 36 -8.01 5.95 5.07
C CYS A 36 -8.29 5.05 3.86
N ARG A 37 -8.11 5.57 2.65
CA ARG A 37 -8.37 4.86 1.37
C ARG A 37 -7.15 4.12 0.83
N TRP A 38 -6.26 3.71 1.72
CA TRP A 38 -5.07 2.96 1.30
C TRP A 38 -5.46 1.52 1.02
N PRO A 39 -5.21 1.00 -0.19
CA PRO A 39 -5.56 -0.37 -0.54
C PRO A 39 -4.72 -1.37 0.25
N LEU A 40 -5.36 -2.44 0.69
CA LEU A 40 -4.72 -3.53 1.40
C LEU A 40 -4.76 -4.79 0.54
N SER A 41 -3.70 -5.59 0.64
CA SER A 41 -3.63 -6.94 0.07
C SER A 41 -4.24 -7.90 1.08
N GLU A 42 -5.22 -8.69 0.67
CA GLU A 42 -5.58 -9.92 1.37
C GLU A 42 -4.94 -11.08 0.60
N GLY A 43 -4.03 -11.83 1.23
CA GLY A 43 -3.36 -12.97 0.57
C GLY A 43 -2.45 -12.60 -0.61
N GLY A 44 -1.95 -11.37 -0.68
CA GLY A 44 -0.98 -10.92 -1.70
C GLY A 44 -1.58 -10.39 -3.00
N THR A 45 -2.91 -10.18 -3.05
CA THR A 45 -3.59 -9.58 -4.22
C THR A 45 -4.24 -8.25 -3.82
N VAL A 46 -3.91 -7.17 -4.53
CA VAL A 46 -4.39 -5.78 -4.27
C VAL A 46 -5.53 -5.38 -5.21
N MET A 47 -5.93 -6.25 -6.16
CA MET A 47 -6.80 -5.89 -7.30
C MET A 47 -8.00 -6.82 -7.52
N ASP A 48 -8.55 -7.43 -6.47
CA ASP A 48 -9.83 -8.13 -6.58
C ASP A 48 -10.97 -7.32 -5.92
N MET A 49 -12.21 -7.78 -6.11
CA MET A 49 -13.37 -7.15 -5.43
C MET A 49 -13.35 -7.34 -3.91
N ALA A 50 -12.36 -8.07 -3.36
CA ALA A 50 -12.04 -8.15 -1.94
C ALA A 50 -10.94 -7.14 -1.55
N THR A 51 -10.64 -6.14 -2.40
CA THR A 51 -9.75 -5.04 -1.98
C THR A 51 -10.38 -4.36 -0.77
N HIS A 52 -9.66 -4.36 0.35
CA HIS A 52 -10.03 -3.66 1.57
C HIS A 52 -9.23 -2.37 1.70
N TYR A 53 -9.75 -1.42 2.45
CA TYR A 53 -9.07 -0.20 2.83
C TYR A 53 -8.69 -0.22 4.31
N CYS A 54 -7.60 0.47 4.61
CA CYS A 54 -7.09 0.66 5.98
C CYS A 54 -8.14 1.24 6.95
N ASP A 55 -8.96 2.19 6.51
CA ASP A 55 -10.04 2.82 7.28
C ASP A 55 -9.65 3.59 8.57
N LEU A 56 -8.36 3.66 8.92
CA LEU A 56 -7.89 4.55 9.99
C LEU A 56 -8.22 6.02 9.71
N GLU A 57 -8.26 6.85 10.76
CA GLU A 57 -8.54 8.27 10.65
C GLU A 57 -7.62 8.97 9.63
N ARG A 58 -8.21 9.76 8.73
CA ARG A 58 -7.48 10.50 7.70
C ARG A 58 -6.73 11.68 8.30
N SER A 59 -5.55 11.96 7.74
CA SER A 59 -4.91 13.25 7.97
C SER A 59 -5.73 14.39 7.34
N PRO A 60 -5.82 15.57 7.96
CA PRO A 60 -6.46 16.74 7.36
C PRO A 60 -5.89 17.04 5.96
N GLY A 61 -6.78 17.17 4.97
CA GLY A 61 -6.41 17.43 3.57
C GLY A 61 -5.82 16.22 2.81
N SER A 62 -5.89 15.01 3.38
CA SER A 62 -5.43 13.78 2.73
C SER A 62 -6.55 12.74 2.64
N SER A 63 -6.46 11.85 1.65
CA SER A 63 -7.28 10.63 1.61
C SER A 63 -6.74 9.51 2.50
N TYR A 64 -5.58 9.72 3.13
CA TYR A 64 -4.81 8.72 3.86
C TYR A 64 -4.58 9.09 5.33
N CYS A 65 -4.41 8.08 6.19
CA CYS A 65 -3.93 8.26 7.55
C CYS A 65 -2.46 8.74 7.56
N PRO A 66 -1.91 9.20 8.70
CA PRO A 66 -0.53 9.71 8.76
C PRO A 66 0.52 8.77 8.16
N THR A 67 0.39 7.46 8.43
CA THR A 67 1.31 6.43 7.93
C THR A 67 1.26 6.31 6.41
N HIS A 68 0.08 6.09 5.84
CA HIS A 68 -0.10 5.94 4.41
C HIS A 68 0.12 7.23 3.63
N ARG A 69 -0.14 8.39 4.26
CA ARG A 69 0.26 9.69 3.71
C ARG A 69 1.78 9.76 3.54
N ALA A 70 2.55 9.42 4.57
CA ALA A 70 4.00 9.44 4.51
C ALA A 70 4.53 8.54 3.37
N ILE A 71 3.96 7.34 3.20
CA ILE A 71 4.30 6.44 2.09
C ILE A 71 3.95 7.09 0.74
N SER A 72 2.72 7.61 0.57
CA SER A 72 2.26 8.24 -0.69
C SER A 72 3.08 9.46 -1.12
N THR A 73 3.72 10.14 -0.17
CA THR A 73 4.50 11.36 -0.41
C THR A 73 6.00 11.11 -0.50
N LYS A 74 6.47 9.87 -0.29
CA LYS A 74 7.90 9.55 -0.47
C LYS A 74 8.25 9.79 -1.94
N PRO A 75 9.29 10.58 -2.24
CA PRO A 75 9.75 10.74 -3.61
C PRO A 75 10.17 9.37 -4.15
N VAL A 76 9.59 8.97 -5.28
CA VAL A 76 10.07 7.82 -6.04
C VAL A 76 11.50 8.15 -6.44
N GLN A 77 12.47 7.43 -5.89
CA GLN A 77 13.87 7.60 -6.27
C GLN A 77 13.96 7.28 -7.77
N PRO A 78 14.51 8.18 -8.61
CA PRO A 78 14.68 7.86 -10.01
C PRO A 78 15.61 6.65 -10.13
N ARG A 79 15.17 5.64 -10.89
CA ARG A 79 15.96 4.47 -11.25
C ARG A 79 17.31 4.94 -11.79
N ARG A 80 18.40 4.69 -11.07
CA ARG A 80 19.75 4.86 -11.65
C ARG A 80 19.89 3.85 -12.77
N GLU A 81 20.06 4.37 -13.98
CA GLU A 81 20.39 3.64 -15.21
C GLU A 81 21.76 2.96 -15.14
#